data_AF-A0A453B8B0-F1
#
_entry.id   AF-A0A453B8B0-F1
#
_cell.length_a   1.000
_cell.length_b   1.000
_cell.length_c   1.000
_cell.angle_alpha   90.00
_cell.angle_beta   90.00
_cell.angle_gamma   90.00
#
_symmetry.space_group_name_H-M   'P 1'
#
loop_
_entity.id
_entity.type
_entity.pdbx_description
1 polymer ?
#
loop_
_entity_poly.entity_id
_entity_poly.type
_entity_poly.pdbx_seq_one_letter_code
_entity_poly.pdbx_strand_id
1 'polypeptide(L)' 'MCRSDAQVLGPHSQYLPKIVSIFAEVLCNGKELATDETTTRMISVLKRFQQTLPPDFLASTFSTLQPQQQLMLQSILST' A
#
# COMPACT_ATOMS: atom_id res chain seq x y z
N MET A 1 -20.29 -1.88 16.03
CA MET A 1 -20.03 -3.11 15.26
C MET A 1 -19.59 -2.71 13.86
N CYS A 2 -18.30 -2.69 13.57
CA CYS A 2 -17.80 -2.52 12.19
C CYS A 2 -16.95 -3.74 11.86
N ARG A 3 -17.61 -4.79 11.37
CA ARG A 3 -16.97 -5.84 10.55
C ARG A 3 -16.72 -5.21 9.19
N SER A 4 -15.47 -5.11 8.72
CA SER A 4 -15.12 -5.37 7.30
C SER A 4 -13.62 -5.22 7.02
N ASP A 5 -12.88 -4.33 7.68
CA ASP A 5 -11.45 -4.13 7.33
C ASP A 5 -10.53 -5.25 7.86
N ALA A 6 -10.76 -5.74 9.09
CA ALA A 6 -9.93 -6.79 9.69
C ALA A 6 -10.03 -8.15 8.98
N GLN A 7 -11.13 -8.41 8.25
CA GLN A 7 -11.29 -9.67 7.50
C GLN A 7 -10.47 -9.68 6.20
N VAL A 8 -10.33 -8.54 5.53
CA VAL A 8 -9.56 -8.43 4.28
C VAL A 8 -8.06 -8.60 4.54
N LEU A 9 -7.58 -8.14 5.69
CA LEU A 9 -6.17 -8.21 6.06
C LEU A 9 -5.75 -9.60 6.56
N GLY A 10 -6.71 -10.47 6.89
CA GLY A 10 -6.48 -11.78 7.49
C GLY A 10 -6.00 -11.70 8.95
N PRO A 11 -5.90 -12.83 9.67
CA PRO A 11 -5.30 -12.85 11.00
C PRO A 11 -3.89 -12.20 10.95
N HIS A 12 -3.65 -11.24 11.83
CA HIS A 12 -2.42 -10.44 11.93
C HIS A 12 -2.00 -9.63 10.69
N SER A 13 -2.92 -9.28 9.79
CA SER A 13 -2.59 -8.46 8.61
C SER A 13 -1.58 -9.13 7.65
N GLN A 14 -1.53 -10.46 7.63
CA GLN A 14 -0.59 -11.26 6.84
C GLN A 14 -0.63 -10.99 5.33
N TYR A 15 -1.77 -10.52 4.79
CA TYR A 15 -1.90 -10.22 3.37
C TYR A 15 -1.51 -8.79 3.02
N LEU A 16 -1.36 -7.93 4.03
CA LEU A 16 -1.07 -6.51 3.84
C LEU A 16 0.26 -6.28 3.11
N PRO A 17 1.36 -6.97 3.45
CA PRO A 17 2.60 -6.81 2.70
C PRO A 17 2.46 -7.19 1.23
N LYS A 18 1.65 -8.22 0.94
CA LYS A 18 1.39 -8.66 -0.43
C LYS A 18 0.52 -7.67 -1.20
N ILE A 19 -0.50 -7.09 -0.56
CA ILE A 19 -1.35 -6.04 -1.15
C ILE A 19 -0.52 -4.80 -1.47
N VAL A 20 0.31 -4.34 -0.52
CA VAL A 20 1.18 -3.18 -0.72
C VAL A 20 2.20 -3.45 -1.83
N SER A 21 2.74 -4.66 -1.91
CA SER A 21 3.66 -5.06 -2.98
C SER A 21 3.03 -4.99 -4.37
N ILE A 22 1.80 -5.52 -4.52
CA ILE A 22 1.05 -5.41 -5.77
C ILE A 22 0.76 -3.96 -6.11
N PHE A 23 0.39 -3.15 -5.10
CA PHE A 23 0.09 -1.73 -5.34
C PHE A 23 1.34 -0.98 -5.79
N ALA A 24 2.48 -1.25 -5.15
CA ALA A 24 3.75 -0.65 -5.52
C ALA A 24 4.20 -1.08 -6.92
N GLU A 25 3.95 -2.33 -7.33
CA GLU A 25 4.25 -2.82 -8.67
C GLU A 25 3.40 -2.12 -9.74
N VAL A 26 2.10 -2.00 -9.51
CA VAL A 26 1.18 -1.29 -10.43
C VAL A 26 1.52 0.20 -10.52
N LEU A 27 1.88 0.83 -9.41
CA LEU A 27 2.27 2.24 -9.37
C LEU A 27 3.65 2.45 -10.04
N CYS A 28 4.63 1.56 -9.81
CA CYS A 28 5.97 1.60 -10.41
C CYS A 28 5.96 1.35 -11.92
N ASN A 29 5.17 0.38 -12.39
CA ASN A 29 5.11 0.02 -13.79
C ASN A 29 4.09 0.87 -14.59
N GLY A 30 3.62 1.97 -13.99
CA GLY A 30 3.01 3.15 -14.62
C GLY A 30 2.23 2.99 -15.94
N LYS A 31 0.93 3.31 -15.91
CA LYS A 31 -0.01 3.51 -17.03
C LYS A 31 -0.32 2.31 -17.93
N GLU A 32 0.59 1.35 -18.08
CA GLU A 32 0.32 0.12 -18.84
C GLU A 32 -0.54 -0.87 -18.04
N LEU A 33 -0.47 -0.82 -16.70
CA LEU A 33 -1.19 -1.73 -15.81
C LEU A 33 -2.49 -1.14 -15.22
N ALA A 34 -2.59 0.19 -15.12
CA ALA A 34 -3.73 0.85 -14.48
C ALA A 34 -3.94 2.28 -14.99
N THR A 35 -5.20 2.72 -15.04
CA THR A 35 -5.59 4.10 -15.37
C THR A 35 -5.24 5.07 -14.24
N ASP A 36 -5.10 6.36 -14.55
CA ASP A 36 -4.83 7.43 -13.58
C ASP A 36 -5.88 7.49 -12.43
N GLU A 37 -7.14 7.16 -12.72
CA GLU A 37 -8.17 7.07 -11.66
C GLU A 37 -7.86 5.92 -10.69
N THR A 38 -7.47 4.77 -11.23
CA THR A 38 -7.16 3.57 -10.44
C THR A 38 -5.92 3.81 -9.57
N THR A 39 -4.87 4.41 -10.13
CA THR A 39 -3.67 4.76 -9.36
C THR A 39 -4.00 5.74 -8.24
N THR A 40 -4.82 6.76 -8.50
CA THR A 40 -5.28 7.73 -7.48
C THR A 40 -6.04 7.05 -6.33
N ARG A 41 -6.92 6.09 -6.65
CA ARG A 41 -7.62 5.29 -5.62
C ARG A 41 -6.65 4.43 -4.81
N MET A 42 -5.67 3.78 -5.45
CA MET A 42 -4.66 2.95 -4.76
C MET A 42 -3.80 3.78 -3.81
N ILE A 43 -3.39 4.97 -4.24
CA ILE A 43 -2.66 5.95 -3.41
C ILE A 43 -3.50 6.35 -2.19
N SER A 44 -4.78 6.63 -2.39
CA SER A 44 -5.70 7.00 -1.29
C SER A 44 -5.85 5.88 -0.26
N VAL A 45 -5.84 4.62 -0.71
CA VAL A 45 -5.84 3.44 0.17
C VAL A 45 -4.52 3.31 0.93
N LEU A 46 -3.37 3.52 0.27
CA LEU A 46 -2.07 3.50 0.94
C LEU A 46 -1.94 4.58 2.02
N LYS A 47 -2.42 5.80 1.74
CA LYS A 47 -2.50 6.88 2.76
C LYS A 47 -3.39 6.49 3.93
N ARG A 48 -4.51 5.80 3.68
CA ARG A 48 -5.37 5.27 4.75
C ARG A 48 -4.67 4.20 5.58
N PHE A 49 -3.91 3.30 4.96
CA PHE A 49 -3.07 2.35 5.70
C PHE A 49 -2.03 3.07 6.56
N GLN A 50 -1.44 4.15 6.06
CA GLN A 50 -0.55 5.00 6.86
C GLN A 50 -1.20 5.58 8.11
N GLN A 51 -2.48 5.95 8.02
CA GLN A 51 -3.24 6.55 9.12
C GLN A 51 -3.80 5.52 10.11
N THR A 52 -4.05 4.28 9.65
CA THR A 52 -4.71 3.24 10.46
C THR A 52 -3.75 2.23 11.06
N LEU A 53 -2.56 2.07 10.49
CA LEU A 53 -1.57 1.10 10.95
C LEU A 53 -0.43 1.76 11.72
N PRO A 54 0.22 1.04 12.65
CA PRO A 54 1.41 1.52 13.31
C PRO A 54 2.55 1.79 12.31
N PRO A 55 3.35 2.85 12.51
CA PRO A 55 4.49 3.17 11.66
C PRO A 55 5.51 2.02 11.59
N ASP A 56 5.75 1.28 12.67
CA ASP A 56 6.61 0.09 12.69
C ASP A 56 6.13 -1.04 11.77
N PHE A 57 4.81 -1.24 11.68
CA PHE A 57 4.22 -2.27 10.83
C PHE A 57 4.33 -1.91 9.34
N LEU A 58 4.13 -0.62 9.02
CA LEU A 58 4.34 -0.11 7.66
C LEU A 58 5.79 -0.12 7.25
N ALA A 59 6.71 0.27 8.14
CA ALA A 59 8.14 0.22 7.88
C ALA A 59 8.59 -1.22 7.59
N SER A 60 8.10 -2.18 8.38
CA SER A 60 8.35 -3.62 8.15
C SER A 60 7.78 -4.08 6.81
N THR A 61 6.58 -3.62 6.45
CA THR A 61 5.94 -3.92 5.17
C THR A 61 6.72 -3.33 3.99
N PHE A 62 7.09 -2.05 4.05
CA PHE A 62 7.86 -1.38 3.00
C PHE A 62 9.27 -1.95 2.86
N SER A 63 9.87 -2.42 3.96
CA SER A 63 11.18 -3.10 3.92
C SER A 63 11.17 -4.39 3.10
N THR A 64 10.01 -5.01 2.87
CA THR A 64 9.88 -6.18 1.98
C THR A 64 9.83 -5.83 0.49
N LEU A 65 9.67 -4.55 0.16
CA LEU A 65 9.57 -4.06 -1.21
C LEU A 65 10.93 -3.70 -1.79
N GLN A 66 10.99 -3.58 -3.12
CA GLN A 66 12.19 -3.12 -3.81
C GLN A 66 12.52 -1.65 -3.46
N PRO A 67 13.79 -1.24 -3.46
CA PRO A 67 14.18 0.13 -3.13
C PRO A 67 13.49 1.19 -4.00
N GLN A 68 13.28 0.91 -5.29
CA GLN A 68 12.58 1.78 -6.22
C GLN A 68 11.10 1.98 -5.84
N GLN A 69 10.44 0.91 -5.43
CA GLN A 69 9.06 0.93 -4.94
C GLN A 69 8.93 1.72 -3.64
N GLN A 70 9.88 1.56 -2.71
CA GLN A 70 9.91 2.30 -1.45
C GLN A 70 10.06 3.81 -1.70
N LEU A 71 10.98 4.21 -2.56
CA LEU A 71 11.20 5.63 -2.90
C LEU A 71 9.97 6.25 -3.54
N MET A 72 9.34 5.56 -4.50
CA MET A 72 8.09 6.00 -5.09
C MET A 72 7.00 6.19 -4.03
N LEU A 73 6.77 5.16 -3.20
CA LEU A 73 5.73 5.21 -2.19
C LEU A 73 5.99 6.36 -1.21
N GLN A 74 7.23 6.62 -0.83
CA GLN A 74 7.58 7.79 -0.03
C GLN A 74 7.25 9.10 -0.74
N SER A 75 7.59 9.26 -2.01
CA SER A 75 7.24 10.48 -2.77
C SER A 75 5.72 10.70 -2.87
N ILE A 76 4.94 9.62 -3.00
CA ILE A 76 3.48 9.66 -3.08
C ILE A 76 2.83 9.96 -1.72
N LEU A 77 3.37 9.40 -0.65
CA LEU A 77 2.86 9.55 0.71
C LEU A 77 3.29 10.88 1.35
N SER A 78 4.41 11.46 0.90
CA SER A 78 4.89 12.77 1.35
C SER A 78 4.14 13.96 0.73
N THR A 79 3.18 13.73 -0.17
CA THR A 79 2.37 14.80 -0.80
C THR A 79 0.98 14.96 -0.22
#